data_AF-A0A968DB39-F1
#
_entry.id   AF-A0A968DB39-F1
#
_cell.length_a   1.000
_cell.length_b   1.000
_cell.length_c   1.000
_cell.angle_alpha   90.00
_cell.angle_beta   90.00
_cell.angle_gamma   90.00
#
_symmetry.space_group_name_H-M   'P 1'
#
loop_
_entity.id
_entity.type
_entity.pdbx_description
1 polymer ?
#
loop_
_entity_poly.entity_id
_entity_poly.type
_entity_poly.pdbx_seq_one_letter_code
_entity_poly.pdbx_strand_id
1 'polypeptide(L)'
;MRVGIDGTSWTNPRGYGRYTRNLTQALLAAESPHTFVLVLDSHTAENDTLPDNVEKVVIQTSEPMGAILERDGRRSAGDIWAMTNGLR
;
A
#
# COMPACT_ATOMS: atom_id res chain seq x y z
N MET A 1 -11.17 -15.33 -1.70
CA MET A 1 -11.00 -14.46 -0.50
C MET A 1 -10.35 -13.16 -0.95
N ARG A 2 -10.73 -12.01 -0.37
CA ARG A 2 -10.15 -10.71 -0.70
C ARG A 2 -9.03 -10.38 0.29
N VAL A 3 -7.85 -10.01 -0.22
CA VAL A 3 -6.63 -9.79 0.57
C VAL A 3 -6.13 -8.38 0.30
N GLY A 4 -6.15 -7.53 1.32
CA GLY A 4 -5.57 -6.19 1.26
C GLY A 4 -4.05 -6.25 1.46
N ILE A 5 -3.31 -5.59 0.57
CA ILE A 5 -1.87 -5.41 0.65
C ILE A 5 -1.60 -3.94 0.97
N ASP A 6 -0.93 -3.67 2.09
CA ASP A 6 -0.48 -2.32 2.41
C ASP A 6 0.63 -1.90 1.43
N GLY A 7 0.29 -0.97 0.54
CA GLY A 7 1.18 -0.39 -0.45
C GLY A 7 1.75 0.96 -0.04
N THR A 8 1.51 1.47 1.16
CA THR A 8 1.93 2.84 1.54
C THR A 8 3.46 3.04 1.60
N SER A 9 4.23 1.96 1.60
CA SER A 9 5.70 1.99 1.46
C SER A 9 6.20 1.81 0.02
N TRP A 10 5.32 1.83 -0.98
CA TRP A 10 5.65 1.50 -2.38
C TRP A 10 6.72 2.39 -3.00
N THR A 11 6.85 3.64 -2.56
CA THR A 11 7.89 4.55 -3.07
C THR A 11 9.27 4.28 -2.48
N ASN A 12 9.38 3.53 -1.38
CA ASN A 12 10.67 3.26 -0.74
C ASN A 12 11.50 2.30 -1.61
N PRO A 13 12.68 2.71 -2.12
CA PRO A 13 13.49 1.87 -3.01
C PRO A 13 14.14 0.67 -2.29
N ARG A 14 14.14 0.65 -0.96
CA ARG A 14 14.80 -0.36 -0.11
C ARG A 14 13.80 -1.01 0.85
N GLY A 15 14.27 -2.03 1.56
CA GLY A 15 13.53 -2.68 2.65
C GLY A 15 12.13 -3.15 2.23
N TYR A 16 11.14 -2.82 3.06
CA TYR A 16 9.74 -3.22 2.88
C TYR A 16 9.14 -2.75 1.55
N GLY A 17 9.47 -1.56 1.05
CA GLY A 17 8.94 -1.09 -0.24
C GLY A 17 9.32 -2.02 -1.39
N ARG A 18 10.61 -2.36 -1.48
CA ARG A 18 11.10 -3.33 -2.49
C ARG A 18 10.48 -4.71 -2.32
N TYR A 19 10.36 -5.18 -1.07
CA TYR A 19 9.74 -6.46 -0.76
C TYR A 19 8.28 -6.49 -1.23
N THR A 20 7.48 -5.49 -0.86
CA THR A 20 6.07 -5.39 -1.23
C THR A 20 5.89 -5.33 -2.74
N ARG A 21 6.70 -4.53 -3.47
CA ARG A 21 6.63 -4.48 -4.94
C ARG A 21 6.81 -5.85 -5.59
N ASN A 22 7.88 -6.54 -5.21
CA ASN A 22 8.22 -7.84 -5.78
C ASN A 22 7.17 -8.91 -5.40
N LEU A 23 6.73 -8.92 -4.13
CA LEU A 23 5.72 -9.86 -3.68
C LEU A 23 4.37 -9.64 -4.38
N THR A 24 3.91 -8.39 -4.46
CA THR A 24 2.65 -8.05 -5.15
C THR A 24 2.71 -8.47 -6.61
N GLN A 25 3.80 -8.19 -7.33
CA GLN A 25 3.94 -8.65 -8.72
C GLN A 25 3.89 -10.18 -8.85
N ALA A 26 4.59 -10.90 -7.95
CA ALA A 26 4.56 -12.37 -7.95
C ALA A 26 3.16 -12.93 -7.65
N LEU A 27 2.43 -12.33 -6.71
CA LEU A 27 1.06 -12.71 -6.37
C LEU A 27 0.10 -12.46 -7.53
N LEU A 28 0.24 -11.33 -8.23
CA LEU A 28 -0.59 -10.99 -9.40
C LEU A 28 -0.28 -11.86 -10.63
N ALA A 29 0.95 -12.38 -10.74
CA ALA A 29 1.34 -13.30 -11.80
C ALA A 29 0.96 -14.77 -11.51
N ALA A 30 0.76 -15.12 -10.24
CA ALA A 30 0.39 -16.47 -9.84
C ALA A 30 -1.10 -16.74 -10.11
N GLU A 31 -1.42 -17.96 -10.55
CA GLU A 31 -2.80 -18.43 -10.56
C GLU A 31 -3.29 -18.56 -9.11
N SER A 32 -4.18 -17.65 -8.70
CA SER A 32 -4.70 -17.60 -7.33
C SER A 32 -6.23 -17.49 -7.32
N PRO A 33 -6.93 -18.21 -6.43
CA PRO A 33 -8.37 -18.00 -6.20
C PRO A 33 -8.63 -16.78 -5.30
N HIS A 34 -7.62 -15.96 -5.03
CA HIS A 34 -7.72 -14.77 -4.18
C HIS A 34 -7.74 -13.49 -5.02
N THR A 35 -8.48 -12.49 -4.53
CA THR A 35 -8.49 -11.14 -5.10
C THR A 35 -7.59 -10.27 -4.25
N PHE A 36 -6.51 -9.77 -4.83
CA PHE A 36 -5.58 -8.85 -4.16
C PHE A 36 -6.00 -7.41 -4.41
N VAL A 37 -5.90 -6.59 -3.37
CA VAL A 37 -6.23 -5.17 -3.41
C VAL A 37 -5.08 -4.40 -2.81
N LEU A 38 -4.60 -3.39 -3.52
CA LEU A 38 -3.51 -2.55 -3.07
C LEU A 38 -4.08 -1.33 -2.32
N VAL A 39 -3.75 -1.21 -1.05
CA VAL A 39 -4.22 -0.14 -0.16
C VAL A 39 -3.14 0.93 -0.10
N LEU A 40 -3.50 2.15 -0.47
CA LEU A 40 -2.57 3.24 -0.72
C LEU A 40 -3.00 4.48 0.06
N ASP A 41 -2.04 5.32 0.44
CA ASP A 41 -2.33 6.72 0.73
C ASP A 41 -2.36 7.55 -0.57
N SER A 42 -2.94 8.74 -0.51
CA SER A 42 -3.12 9.61 -1.69
C SER A 42 -1.83 9.89 -2.44
N HIS A 43 -0.74 10.13 -1.72
CA HIS A 43 0.57 10.41 -2.32
C HIS A 43 1.13 9.17 -3.04
N THR A 44 1.05 8.01 -2.40
CA THR A 44 1.56 6.78 -2.98
C THR A 44 0.75 6.35 -4.19
N ALA A 45 -0.55 6.66 -4.22
CA ALA A 45 -1.46 6.36 -5.34
C ALA A 45 -1.09 7.07 -6.65
N GLU A 46 -0.35 8.17 -6.59
CA GLU A 46 0.15 8.90 -7.75
C GLU A 46 1.40 8.26 -8.38
N ASN A 47 1.95 7.19 -7.78
CA ASN A 47 3.15 6.54 -8.28
C ASN A 47 2.89 5.75 -9.57
N ASP A 48 3.68 6.03 -10.60
CA ASP A 48 3.58 5.45 -11.95
C ASP A 48 4.01 3.98 -12.03
N THR A 49 4.72 3.45 -11.03
CA THR A 49 5.17 2.05 -11.00
C THR A 49 4.16 1.09 -10.38
N LEU A 50 2.99 1.59 -9.93
CA LEU A 50 1.92 0.74 -9.41
C LEU A 50 1.35 -0.13 -10.53
N PRO A 51 1.11 -1.43 -10.30
CA PRO A 51 0.53 -2.30 -11.32
C PRO A 51 -0.89 -1.85 -11.69
N ASP A 52 -1.24 -1.93 -12.97
CA ASP A 52 -2.57 -1.53 -13.48
C ASP A 52 -3.62 -2.63 -13.32
N ASN A 53 -3.18 -3.90 -13.23
CA ASN A 53 -4.03 -5.07 -13.12
C ASN A 53 -4.37 -5.44 -11.66
N VAL A 54 -4.39 -4.46 -10.75
CA VAL A 54 -4.80 -4.66 -9.36
C VAL A 54 -5.82 -3.59 -8.96
N GLU A 55 -6.82 -3.98 -8.19
CA GLU A 55 -7.72 -3.03 -7.56
C GLU A 55 -6.92 -2.14 -6.58
N LYS A 56 -7.10 -0.82 -6.66
CA LYS A 56 -6.43 0.16 -5.80
C LYS A 56 -7.48 0.82 -4.91
N VAL A 57 -7.27 0.77 -3.60
CA VAL A 57 -8.07 1.49 -2.60
C VAL A 57 -7.21 2.61 -2.03
N VAL A 58 -7.62 3.85 -2.28
CA VAL A 58 -6.90 5.04 -1.82
C VAL A 58 -7.57 5.58 -0.57
N ILE A 59 -6.81 5.67 0.51
CA ILE A 59 -7.25 6.14 1.82
C ILE A 59 -6.61 7.49 2.08
N GLN A 60 -7.43 8.48 2.41
CA GLN A 60 -6.93 9.80 2.79
C GLN A 60 -6.28 9.72 4.17
N THR A 61 -4.97 9.98 4.22
CA THR A 61 -4.18 10.02 5.44
C THR A 61 -3.61 11.41 5.65
N SER A 62 -3.30 11.75 6.90
CA SER A 62 -2.79 13.08 7.27
C SER A 62 -1.39 13.37 6.72
N GLU A 63 -0.55 12.34 6.60
CA GLU A 63 0.80 12.41 6.06
C GLU A 63 1.13 11.10 5.31
N PRO A 64 1.91 11.15 4.21
CA PRO A 64 2.39 9.94 3.54
C PRO A 64 3.41 9.16 4.37
N MET A 65 3.40 7.82 4.26
CA MET A 65 4.34 6.99 5.04
C MET A 65 5.81 7.24 4.73
N GLY A 66 6.14 7.62 3.50
CA GLY A 66 7.52 7.98 3.14
C GLY A 66 8.09 9.08 4.04
N ALA A 67 7.35 10.18 4.22
CA ALA A 67 7.75 11.31 5.05
C ALA A 67 7.79 10.99 6.55
N ILE A 68 6.90 10.09 7.02
CA ILE A 68 6.91 9.60 8.41
C ILE A 68 8.18 8.78 8.69
N LEU A 69 8.58 7.92 7.75
CA LEU A 69 9.75 7.05 7.90
C LEU A 69 11.08 7.81 7.89
N GLU A 70 11.18 8.91 7.14
CA GLU A 70 12.39 9.75 7.09
C GLU A 70 12.76 10.36 8.45
N ARG A 71 11.78 10.47 9.37
CA ARG A 71 11.94 11.05 10.71
C ARG A 71 11.82 10.03 11.84
N ASP A 72 12.00 8.74 11.55
CA ASP A 72 11.80 7.62 12.49
C ASP A 72 10.44 7.65 13.21
N GLY A 73 9.43 8.15 12.51
CA GLY A 73 8.08 8.35 13.04
C GLY A 73 7.21 7.10 12.99
N ARG A 74 5.96 7.27 13.43
CA ARG A 74 4.91 6.25 13.34
C ARG A 74 3.63 6.88 12.85
N ARG A 75 2.83 6.09 12.13
CA ARG A 75 1.51 6.50 11.67
C ARG A 75 0.62 6.90 12.85
N SER A 76 -0.13 7.99 12.69
CA SER A 76 -1.05 8.45 13.73
C SER A 76 -2.17 7.42 13.98
N ALA A 77 -2.73 7.40 15.19
CA ALA A 77 -3.86 6.52 15.49
C ALA A 77 -5.09 6.81 14.61
N GLY A 78 -5.29 8.08 14.24
CA GLY A 78 -6.34 8.50 13.31
C GLY A 78 -6.16 7.90 11.91
N ASP A 79 -4.93 7.94 11.37
CA ASP A 79 -4.62 7.33 10.08
C ASP A 79 -4.72 5.80 10.11
N ILE A 80 -4.33 5.16 11.22
CA ILE A 80 -4.52 3.71 11.40
C ILE A 80 -6.02 3.37 11.38
N TRP A 81 -6.85 4.18 12.05
CA TRP A 81 -8.30 3.98 12.05
C TRP A 81 -8.90 4.21 10.65
N ALA A 82 -8.48 5.26 9.94
CA ALA A 82 -8.88 5.51 8.55
C ALA A 82 -8.51 4.33 7.65
N MET A 83 -7.27 3.83 7.76
CA MET A 83 -6.79 2.64 7.03
C MET A 83 -7.64 1.41 7.31
N THR A 84 -8.02 1.21 8.58
CA THR A 84 -8.84 0.07 9.01
C THR A 84 -10.27 0.13 8.45
N ASN A 85 -10.85 1.32 8.35
CA ASN A 85 -12.22 1.48 7.86
C ASN A 85 -12.31 1.60 6.33
N GLY A 86 -11.26 2.05 5.64
CA GLY A 86 -11.25 2.17 4.18
C GLY A 86 -11.26 0.83 3.44
N LEU A 87 -11.09 -0.28 4.15
CA LEU A 87 -11.12 -1.64 3.60
C LEU A 87 -12.47 -2.38 3.79
N ARG A 88 -13.42 -1.75 4.49
CA ARG A 88 -14.75 -2.31 4.78
C ARG A 88 -15.71 -2.15 3.60
#